data_AF-A0A372NW17-F1
#
_entry.id   AF-A0A372NW17-F1
#
_cell.length_a   1.000
_cell.length_b   1.000
_cell.length_c   1.000
_cell.angle_alpha   90.00
_cell.angle_beta   90.00
_cell.angle_gamma   90.00
#
_symmetry.space_group_name_H-M   'P 1'
#
loop_
_entity.id
_entity.type
_entity.pdbx_description
1 polymer ?
#
loop_
_entity_poly.entity_id
_entity_poly.type
_entity_poly.pdbx_seq_one_letter_code
_entity_poly.pdbx_strand_id
1 'polypeptide(L)'
;MEEENRGRKRRITLRLTAEEFAELEGNWKNSTVRKLSDFVRRLIFGRKFTVYTRNKSMDELLEELGLLRRELNAIGVNFNQAVHRLNMLDHAPQMQAWVMRFEQDKERYFTAVAAIELKLVSLNEIWLQ
;
A
#
# COMPACT_ATOMS: atom_id res chain seq x y z
N MET A 1 30.00 -48.14 2.10
CA MET A 1 28.59 -48.14 1.66
C MET A 1 28.24 -46.71 1.29
N GLU A 2 27.94 -46.52 -0.01
CA GLU A 2 27.15 -45.45 -0.64
C GLU A 2 27.48 -43.98 -0.31
N GLU A 3 28.39 -43.40 -1.10
CA GLU A 3 28.38 -41.96 -1.38
C GLU A 3 27.10 -41.62 -2.15
N GLU A 4 26.13 -41.08 -1.42
CA GLU A 4 24.83 -40.65 -1.94
C GLU A 4 25.02 -39.56 -3.01
N ASN A 5 24.88 -39.97 -4.26
CA ASN A 5 25.11 -39.17 -5.45
C ASN A 5 23.98 -38.11 -5.63
N ARG A 6 24.00 -37.07 -4.80
CA ARG A 6 23.00 -35.97 -4.70
C ARG A 6 23.04 -34.96 -5.86
N GLY A 7 23.71 -35.29 -6.97
CA GLY A 7 23.64 -34.50 -8.20
C GLY A 7 22.27 -34.63 -8.86
N ARG A 8 21.71 -33.54 -9.37
CA ARG A 8 20.48 -33.55 -10.16
C ARG A 8 20.78 -34.16 -11.54
N LYS A 9 20.48 -35.45 -11.73
CA LYS A 9 20.85 -36.21 -12.94
C LYS A 9 19.83 -36.18 -14.08
N ARG A 10 18.55 -35.92 -13.78
CA ARG A 10 17.47 -35.95 -14.78
C ARG A 10 17.22 -34.55 -15.34
N ARG A 11 17.19 -34.42 -16.67
CA ARG A 11 16.83 -33.18 -17.39
C ARG A 11 15.42 -33.32 -17.94
N ILE A 12 14.62 -32.27 -17.80
CA ILE A 12 13.32 -32.12 -18.45
C ILE A 12 13.50 -31.10 -19.57
N THR A 13 13.24 -31.50 -20.81
CA THR A 13 13.31 -30.62 -21.98
C THR A 13 11.89 -30.31 -22.42
N LEU A 14 11.52 -29.04 -22.39
CA LEU A 14 10.21 -28.56 -22.82
C LEU A 14 10.41 -27.69 -24.06
N ARG A 15 9.54 -27.85 -25.07
CA ARG A 15 9.45 -26.90 -26.17
C ARG A 15 8.39 -25.86 -25.79
N LEU A 16 8.79 -24.60 -25.84
CA LEU A 16 7.93 -23.45 -25.59
C LEU A 16 7.79 -22.67 -26.90
N THR A 17 6.62 -22.08 -27.10
CA THR A 17 6.44 -21.03 -28.10
C THR A 17 7.17 -19.75 -27.66
N ALA A 18 7.38 -18.82 -28.60
CA ALA A 18 8.05 -17.56 -28.29
C ALA A 18 7.30 -16.73 -27.25
N GLU A 19 5.95 -16.77 -27.27
CA GLU A 19 5.08 -16.07 -26.33
C GLU A 19 5.20 -16.64 -24.91
N GLU A 20 5.11 -17.96 -24.77
CA GLU A 20 5.25 -18.64 -23.46
C GLU A 20 6.64 -18.43 -22.87
N PHE A 21 7.68 -18.38 -23.70
CA PHE A 21 9.04 -18.09 -23.22
C PHE A 21 9.19 -16.64 -22.77
N ALA A 22 8.60 -15.69 -23.48
CA ALA A 22 8.63 -14.27 -23.10
C ALA A 22 7.90 -14.02 -21.77
N GLU A 23 6.76 -14.67 -21.55
CA GLU A 23 6.04 -14.60 -20.29
C GLU A 23 6.87 -15.18 -19.13
N LEU A 24 7.49 -16.34 -19.36
CA LEU A 24 8.35 -17.00 -18.38
C LEU A 24 9.60 -16.16 -18.05
N GLU A 25 10.19 -15.49 -19.04
CA GLU A 25 11.32 -14.58 -18.85
C GLU A 25 10.91 -13.30 -18.11
N GLY A 26 9.73 -12.74 -18.41
CA GLY A 26 9.16 -11.60 -17.70
C GLY A 26 8.91 -11.91 -16.22
N ASN A 27 8.29 -13.05 -15.94
CA ASN A 27 8.05 -13.52 -14.57
C ASN A 27 9.36 -13.82 -13.82
N TRP A 28 10.39 -14.33 -14.51
CA TRP A 28 11.70 -14.54 -13.93
C TRP A 28 12.40 -13.22 -13.56
N LYS A 29 12.37 -12.22 -14.46
CA LYS A 29 12.95 -10.88 -14.23
C LYS A 29 12.30 -10.15 -13.04
N ASN A 30 11.01 -10.39 -12.83
CA ASN A 30 10.25 -9.83 -11.71
C ASN A 30 10.38 -10.64 -10.40
N SER A 31 11.14 -11.75 -10.41
CA SER A 31 11.35 -12.59 -9.24
C SER A 31 12.69 -12.29 -8.54
N THR A 32 12.81 -12.67 -7.27
CA THR A 32 14.06 -12.57 -6.49
C THR A 32 15.11 -13.62 -6.89
N VAL A 33 14.87 -14.44 -7.91
CA VAL A 33 15.69 -15.61 -8.25
C VAL A 33 16.68 -15.29 -9.38
N ARG A 34 17.97 -15.42 -9.11
CA ARG A 34 19.05 -15.10 -10.08
C ARG A 34 19.17 -16.06 -11.27
N LYS A 35 18.63 -17.28 -11.18
CA LYS A 35 18.77 -18.32 -12.22
C LYS A 35 17.40 -18.80 -12.71
N LEU A 36 17.20 -18.77 -14.03
CA LEU A 36 15.97 -19.26 -14.67
C LEU A 36 15.65 -20.71 -14.29
N SER A 37 16.67 -21.57 -14.18
CA SER A 37 16.50 -22.98 -13.80
C SER A 37 16.05 -23.17 -12.35
N ASP A 38 16.38 -22.24 -11.45
CA ASP A 38 15.88 -22.27 -10.07
C ASP A 38 14.46 -21.68 -9.99
N PHE A 39 14.14 -20.69 -10.83
CA PHE A 39 12.80 -20.13 -10.97
C PHE A 39 11.80 -21.20 -11.46
N VAL A 40 12.10 -21.86 -12.58
CA VAL A 40 11.26 -22.93 -13.15
C VAL A 40 11.11 -24.11 -12.18
N ARG A 41 12.17 -24.46 -11.44
CA ARG A 41 12.09 -25.51 -10.42
C ARG A 41 11.15 -25.12 -9.28
N ARG A 42 11.21 -23.87 -8.81
CA ARG A 42 10.31 -23.40 -7.74
C ARG A 42 8.86 -23.36 -8.23
N LEU A 43 8.63 -22.99 -9.49
CA LEU A 43 7.33 -23.02 -10.17
C LEU A 43 6.74 -24.45 -10.21
N ILE A 44 7.52 -25.43 -10.67
CA ILE A 44 7.07 -26.83 -10.81
C ILE A 44 6.85 -27.51 -9.44
N PHE A 45 7.74 -27.26 -8.48
CA PHE A 45 7.71 -27.92 -7.16
C PHE A 45 7.00 -27.10 -6.07
N GLY A 46 6.17 -26.12 -6.46
CA GLY A 46 5.25 -25.42 -5.57
C GLY A 46 5.90 -24.67 -4.40
N ARG A 47 7.19 -24.31 -4.51
CA ARG A 47 7.83 -23.50 -3.46
C ARG A 47 7.37 -22.05 -3.64
N LYS A 48 6.51 -21.59 -2.73
CA LYS A 48 6.00 -20.20 -2.67
C LYS A 48 7.12 -19.21 -2.98
N PHE A 49 6.96 -18.45 -4.05
CA PHE A 49 7.75 -17.25 -4.29
C PHE A 49 6.78 -16.07 -4.35
N THR A 50 7.12 -15.02 -3.62
CA THR A 50 6.44 -13.73 -3.70
C THR A 50 6.85 -13.11 -5.04
N VAL A 51 5.95 -13.14 -6.03
CA VAL A 51 6.09 -12.28 -7.21
C VAL A 51 5.80 -10.88 -6.73
N TYR A 52 6.81 -10.03 -6.66
CA TYR A 52 6.61 -8.62 -6.43
C TYR A 52 6.07 -8.01 -7.72
N THR A 53 4.79 -8.21 -8.01
CA THR A 53 4.05 -7.33 -8.91
C THR A 53 3.92 -5.99 -8.21
N ARG A 54 5.00 -5.20 -8.24
CA ARG A 54 5.03 -3.83 -7.75
C ARG A 54 4.19 -3.00 -8.70
N ASN A 55 2.90 -2.88 -8.38
CA ASN A 55 1.99 -2.07 -9.17
C ASN A 55 2.32 -0.59 -8.90
N LYS A 56 3.10 0.01 -9.79
CA LYS A 56 3.59 1.39 -9.66
C LYS A 56 2.47 2.40 -9.45
N SER A 57 1.28 2.17 -10.02
CA SER A 57 0.13 3.06 -9.81
C SER A 57 -0.41 3.00 -8.38
N MET A 58 -0.24 1.88 -7.68
CA MET A 58 -0.61 1.78 -6.27
C MET A 58 0.40 2.46 -5.35
N ASP A 59 1.70 2.40 -5.68
CA ASP A 59 2.71 3.16 -4.94
C ASP A 59 2.48 4.67 -5.07
N GLU A 60 2.21 5.15 -6.29
CA GLU A 60 1.88 6.55 -6.56
C GLU A 60 0.60 6.98 -5.81
N LEU A 61 -0.41 6.11 -5.77
CA LEU A 61 -1.64 6.34 -5.01
C LEU A 61 -1.40 6.42 -3.49
N LEU A 62 -0.56 5.54 -2.93
CA LEU A 62 -0.21 5.57 -1.51
C LEU A 62 0.57 6.84 -1.15
N GLU A 63 1.44 7.31 -2.04
CA GLU A 63 2.19 8.55 -1.85
C GLU A 63 1.28 9.78 -1.89
N GLU A 64 0.39 9.88 -2.87
CA GLU A 64 -0.63 10.94 -2.96
C GLU A 64 -1.53 10.97 -1.73
N LEU A 65 -1.97 9.80 -1.26
CA LEU A 65 -2.81 9.72 -0.08
C LEU A 65 -2.04 10.10 1.21
N GLY A 66 -0.74 9.77 1.28
CA GLY A 66 0.14 10.23 2.36
C GLY A 66 0.36 11.74 2.38
N LEU A 67 0.37 12.38 1.21
CA LEU A 67 0.37 13.85 1.07
C LEU A 67 -0.95 14.45 1.53
N LEU A 68 -2.08 13.92 1.04
CA LEU A 68 -3.42 14.39 1.39
C LEU A 68 -3.65 14.35 2.91
N ARG A 69 -3.23 13.26 3.57
CA ARG A 69 -3.30 13.12 5.04
C ARG A 69 -2.56 14.25 5.77
N ARG A 70 -1.38 14.65 5.27
CA ARG A 70 -0.60 15.74 5.88
C ARG A 70 -1.29 17.09 5.72
N GLU A 71 -1.85 17.36 4.54
CA GLU A 71 -2.60 18.59 4.28
C GLU A 71 -3.85 18.68 5.16
N LEU A 72 -4.63 17.60 5.26
CA LEU A 72 -5.81 17.53 6.13
C LEU A 72 -5.44 17.78 7.60
N ASN A 73 -4.34 17.22 8.08
CA ASN A 73 -3.83 17.48 9.43
C ASN A 73 -3.47 18.95 9.64
N ALA A 74 -2.77 19.57 8.67
CA ALA A 74 -2.41 20.98 8.75
C ALA A 74 -3.64 21.89 8.77
N ILE A 75 -4.66 21.57 7.96
CA ILE A 75 -5.97 22.26 7.98
C ILE A 75 -6.61 22.12 9.35
N GLY A 76 -6.65 20.91 9.92
CA GLY A 76 -7.19 20.64 11.25
C GLY A 76 -6.50 21.45 12.36
N VAL A 77 -5.17 21.55 12.32
CA VAL A 77 -4.39 22.35 13.27
C VAL A 77 -4.69 23.85 13.15
N ASN A 78 -4.72 24.38 11.93
CA ASN A 78 -5.03 25.79 11.68
C ASN A 78 -6.45 26.13 12.11
N PHE A 79 -7.38 25.22 11.83
CA PHE A 79 -8.77 25.33 12.27
C PHE A 79 -8.88 25.40 13.78
N ASN A 80 -8.18 24.51 14.51
CA ASN A 80 -8.20 24.49 15.96
C ASN A 80 -7.69 25.82 16.56
N GLN A 81 -6.66 26.41 15.94
CA GLN A 81 -6.15 27.73 16.34
C GLN A 81 -7.17 28.84 16.09
N ALA A 82 -7.87 28.82 14.95
CA ALA A 82 -8.87 29.83 14.62
C ALA A 82 -10.06 29.79 15.59
N VAL A 83 -10.58 28.60 15.91
CA VAL A 83 -11.65 28.41 16.90
C VAL A 83 -11.20 28.89 18.29
N HIS A 84 -9.98 28.53 18.71
CA HIS A 84 -9.46 28.93 20.01
C HIS A 84 -9.31 30.46 20.13
N ARG A 85 -8.87 31.14 19.06
CA ARG A 85 -8.79 32.61 19.02
C ARG A 85 -10.16 33.25 19.05
N LEU A 86 -11.12 32.70 18.30
CA LEU A 86 -12.50 33.20 18.26
C LEU A 86 -13.17 33.10 19.64
N ASN A 87 -12.98 31.98 20.34
CA ASN A 87 -13.47 31.79 21.72
C ASN A 87 -12.83 32.75 22.73
N MET A 88 -11.59 33.20 22.50
CA MET A 88 -10.90 34.14 23.38
C MET A 88 -11.31 35.60 23.15
N LEU A 89 -11.80 35.95 21.96
CA LEU A 89 -12.01 37.34 21.54
C LEU A 89 -13.44 37.85 21.69
N ASP A 90 -14.45 36.96 21.75
CA ASP A 90 -15.84 37.38 21.61
C ASP A 90 -16.80 36.69 22.61
N HIS A 91 -17.74 37.44 23.16
CA HIS A 91 -18.78 36.97 24.10
C HIS A 91 -20.20 37.21 23.56
N ALA A 92 -20.33 37.63 22.30
CA ALA A 92 -21.63 37.82 21.67
C ALA A 92 -22.39 36.47 21.54
N PRO A 93 -23.66 36.37 21.99
CA PRO A 93 -24.45 35.13 21.95
C PRO A 93 -24.59 34.52 20.55
N GLN A 94 -24.60 35.37 19.52
CA GLN A 94 -24.70 35.00 18.11
C GLN A 94 -23.43 34.29 17.62
N MET A 95 -22.27 34.71 18.13
CA MET A 95 -20.97 34.11 17.81
C MET A 95 -20.83 32.75 18.51
N GLN A 96 -21.31 32.63 19.75
CA GLN A 96 -21.32 31.33 20.45
C GLN A 96 -22.16 30.26 19.74
N ALA A 97 -23.32 30.65 19.18
CA ALA A 97 -24.12 29.75 18.36
C ALA A 97 -23.41 29.32 17.07
N TRP A 98 -22.63 30.24 16.46
CA TRP A 98 -21.78 29.93 15.32
C TRP A 98 -20.64 28.98 15.67
N VAL A 99 -19.96 29.21 16.80
CA VAL A 99 -18.91 28.32 17.34
C VAL A 99 -19.45 26.92 17.57
N MET A 100 -20.61 26.77 18.21
CA MET A 100 -21.21 25.45 18.46
C MET A 100 -21.55 24.69 17.16
N ARG A 101 -22.07 25.40 16.14
CA ARG A 101 -22.32 24.79 14.82
C ARG A 101 -21.02 24.37 14.15
N PHE A 102 -20.00 25.21 14.27
CA PHE A 102 -18.67 24.93 13.73
C PHE A 102 -17.99 23.73 14.41
N GLU A 103 -18.18 23.54 15.72
CA GLU A 103 -17.67 22.36 16.41
C GLU A 103 -18.33 21.06 15.94
N GLN A 104 -19.62 21.08 15.59
CA GLN A 104 -20.29 19.92 15.00
C GLN A 104 -19.77 19.57 13.60
N ASP A 105 -19.53 20.58 12.77
CA ASP A 105 -18.97 20.37 11.43
C ASP A 105 -17.49 19.92 11.49
N LYS A 106 -16.74 20.40 12.49
CA LYS A 106 -15.39 19.89 12.83
C LYS A 106 -15.43 18.39 13.12
N GLU A 107 -16.33 17.95 13.99
CA GLU A 107 -16.45 16.54 14.38
C GLU A 107 -16.72 15.64 13.16
N ARG A 108 -17.60 16.09 12.25
CA ARG A 108 -17.91 15.40 11.00
C ARG A 108 -16.70 15.34 10.06
N TYR A 109 -15.98 16.45 9.92
CA TYR A 109 -14.76 16.50 9.11
C TYR A 109 -13.71 15.51 9.62
N PHE A 110 -13.39 15.54 10.90
CA PHE A 110 -12.41 14.61 11.47
C PHE A 110 -12.86 13.14 11.39
N THR A 111 -14.15 12.87 11.54
CA THR A 111 -14.69 11.51 11.35
C THR A 111 -14.49 11.03 9.91
N ALA A 112 -14.72 11.89 8.92
CA ALA A 112 -14.49 11.57 7.51
C ALA A 112 -13.00 11.34 7.21
N VAL A 113 -12.11 12.16 7.78
CA VAL A 113 -10.65 11.99 7.66
C VAL A 113 -10.20 10.68 8.30
N ALA A 114 -10.68 10.36 9.50
CA ALA A 114 -10.36 9.10 10.18
C ALA A 114 -10.85 7.88 9.38
N ALA A 115 -12.02 7.96 8.73
CA ALA A 115 -12.50 6.90 7.86
C ALA A 115 -11.61 6.69 6.62
N ILE A 116 -11.04 7.76 6.07
CA ILE A 116 -10.04 7.69 4.98
C ILE A 116 -8.75 7.04 5.49
N GLU A 117 -8.26 7.42 6.67
CA GLU A 117 -7.07 6.81 7.28
C GLU A 117 -7.25 5.31 7.55
N LEU A 118 -8.42 4.89 8.03
CA LEU A 118 -8.73 3.48 8.27
C LEU A 118 -8.73 2.66 6.97
N LYS A 119 -9.28 3.23 5.90
CA LYS A 119 -9.28 2.60 4.57
C LYS A 119 -7.86 2.49 4.01
N LEU A 120 -7.03 3.51 4.25
CA LEU A 120 -5.61 3.50 3.88
C LEU A 120 -4.82 2.42 4.57
N VAL A 121 -5.03 2.24 5.88
CA VAL A 121 -4.38 1.16 6.63
C VAL A 121 -4.81 -0.20 6.07
N SER A 122 -6.11 -0.40 5.79
CA SER A 122 -6.58 -1.66 5.21
C SER A 122 -5.98 -1.95 3.82
N LEU A 123 -5.82 -0.92 2.98
CA LEU A 123 -5.18 -1.04 1.68
C LEU A 123 -3.70 -1.41 1.81
N ASN A 124 -3.00 -0.85 2.80
CA ASN A 124 -1.60 -1.14 3.06
C ASN A 124 -1.40 -2.56 3.62
N GLU A 125 -2.29 -3.01 4.51
CA GLU A 125 -2.28 -4.38 5.05
C GLU A 125 -2.52 -5.44 3.98
N ILE A 126 -3.45 -5.21 3.06
CA ILE A 126 -3.70 -6.08 1.90
C ILE A 126 -2.46 -6.14 0.99
N TRP A 127 -1.65 -5.08 0.96
CA TRP A 127 -0.48 -4.99 0.08
C TRP A 127 0.81 -5.55 0.67
N LEU A 128 0.92 -5.61 2.00
CA LEU A 128 2.06 -6.21 2.71
C LEU A 128 1.94 -7.75 2.84
N GLN A 129 0.80 -8.35 2.46
CA GLN A 129 0.58 -9.80 2.37
C GLN A 129 1.03 -10.37 1.02
#